data_AF-A0A444WI89-F1
#
_entry.id   AF-A0A444WI89-F1
#
_cell.length_a   1.000
_cell.length_b   1.000
_cell.length_c   1.000
_cell.angle_alpha   90.00
_cell.angle_beta   90.00
_cell.angle_gamma   90.00
#
_symmetry.space_group_name_H-M   'P 1'
#
loop_
_entity.id
_entity.type
_entity.pdbx_description
1 polymer ?
#
loop_
_entity_poly.entity_id
_entity_poly.type
_entity_poly.pdbx_seq_one_letter_code
_entity_poly.pdbx_strand_id
1 'polypeptide(L)' 'MNGDLDDDYTLYEDGSVLHEYDRHRYPGGYNLKETLEAKNITDSAKERLLNASSEEDKELVKELLGL' A
#
# COMPACT_ATOMS: atom_id res chain seq x y z
N MET A 1 -14.75 -13.80 -12.49
CA MET A 1 -13.98 -13.70 -11.24
C MET A 1 -12.66 -13.04 -11.61
N ASN A 2 -12.55 -11.73 -11.37
CA ASN A 2 -11.38 -10.91 -11.76
C ASN A 2 -10.52 -10.69 -10.51
N GLY A 3 -9.72 -11.67 -10.13
CA GLY A 3 -8.84 -11.55 -8.97
C GLY A 3 -7.88 -12.74 -8.93
N ASP A 4 -6.75 -12.60 -9.61
CA ASP A 4 -5.62 -13.53 -9.53
C ASP A 4 -4.30 -12.78 -9.30
N LEU A 5 -4.34 -11.45 -9.10
CA LEU A 5 -3.16 -10.61 -8.92
C LEU A 5 -3.34 -9.79 -7.64
N ASP A 6 -2.35 -9.85 -6.77
CA ASP A 6 -2.31 -9.10 -5.50
C ASP A 6 -1.86 -7.65 -5.72
N ASP A 7 -2.32 -6.72 -4.87
CA ASP A 7 -1.97 -5.29 -4.84
C ASP A 7 -2.22 -4.74 -3.43
N ASP A 8 -1.30 -5.05 -2.52
CA ASP A 8 -1.38 -4.77 -1.10
C ASP A 8 -0.31 -3.76 -0.64
N TYR A 9 -0.69 -2.93 0.32
CA TYR A 9 0.16 -1.89 0.87
C TYR A 9 0.19 -2.00 2.39
N THR A 10 1.39 -1.90 2.97
CA THR A 10 1.61 -1.81 4.42
C THR A 10 2.36 -0.52 4.72
N LEU A 11 1.77 0.37 5.53
CA LEU A 11 2.40 1.60 6.00
C LEU A 11 3.12 1.34 7.33
N TYR A 12 4.36 1.82 7.44
CA TYR A 12 5.13 1.78 8.69
C TYR A 12 5.21 3.17 9.32
N GLU A 13 5.52 3.20 10.62
CA GLU A 13 5.61 4.43 11.42
C GLU A 13 6.71 5.40 10.96
N ASP A 14 7.71 4.92 10.21
CA ASP A 14 8.76 5.75 9.62
C ASP A 14 8.35 6.42 8.29
N GLY A 15 7.12 6.19 7.84
CA GLY A 15 6.58 6.71 6.59
C GLY A 15 6.94 5.90 5.34
N SER A 16 7.67 4.78 5.50
CA SER A 16 7.90 3.84 4.42
C SER A 16 6.65 2.98 4.16
N VAL A 17 6.46 2.59 2.91
CA VAL A 17 5.34 1.75 2.47
C VAL A 17 5.90 0.50 1.80
N LEU A 18 5.60 -0.67 2.33
CA LEU A 18 5.82 -1.92 1.63
C LEU A 18 4.65 -2.14 0.67
N HIS A 19 4.96 -2.30 -0.61
CA HIS A 19 4.02 -2.65 -1.66
C HIS A 19 4.30 -4.08 -2.11
N GLU A 20 3.31 -4.96 -1.93
CA GLU A 20 3.36 -6.37 -2.33
C GLU A 20 2.33 -6.60 -3.42
N TYR A 21 2.77 -7.09 -4.58
CA TYR A 21 1.90 -7.15 -5.75
C TYR A 21 2.32 -8.22 -6.76
N ASP A 22 1.36 -8.55 -7.62
CA ASP A 22 1.62 -9.35 -8.82
C ASP A 22 1.48 -8.50 -10.07
N ARG A 23 2.50 -8.50 -10.93
CA ARG A 23 2.47 -7.79 -12.20
C ARG A 23 1.65 -8.53 -13.26
N HIS A 24 1.79 -9.85 -13.33
CA HIS A 24 1.08 -10.70 -14.29
C HIS A 24 1.21 -12.20 -13.94
N ARG A 25 0.38 -13.03 -14.59
CA ARG A 25 0.35 -14.48 -14.36
C ARG A 25 1.50 -15.28 -14.97
N TYR A 26 2.28 -14.68 -15.86
CA TYR A 26 3.45 -15.36 -16.43
C TYR A 26 4.55 -15.51 -15.37
N PRO A 27 5.41 -16.55 -15.46
CA PRO A 27 6.49 -16.77 -14.51
C PRO A 27 7.33 -15.52 -14.25
N GLY A 28 7.61 -15.25 -12.98
CA GLY A 28 8.34 -14.05 -12.54
C GLY A 28 7.48 -12.80 -12.32
N GLY A 29 6.17 -12.87 -12.61
CA GLY A 29 5.24 -11.77 -12.32
C GLY A 29 4.51 -11.87 -10.98
N TYR A 30 4.87 -12.85 -10.13
CA TYR A 30 4.24 -13.12 -8.84
C TYR A 30 5.15 -12.77 -7.66
N ASN A 31 4.56 -12.42 -6.51
CA ASN A 31 5.23 -12.13 -5.23
C ASN A 31 6.29 -11.01 -5.35
N LEU A 32 5.98 -9.97 -6.13
CA LEU A 32 6.85 -8.80 -6.23
C LEU A 32 6.68 -7.96 -4.97
N LYS A 33 7.78 -7.31 -4.57
CA LYS A 33 7.79 -6.39 -3.45
C LYS A 33 8.71 -5.23 -3.70
N GLU A 34 8.28 -4.06 -3.23
CA GLU A 34 9.11 -2.86 -3.21
C GLU A 34 8.79 -1.99 -2.01
N THR A 35 9.78 -1.21 -1.58
CA THR A 35 9.60 -0.20 -0.55
C THR A 35 9.48 1.16 -1.22
N LEU A 36 8.36 1.82 -1.01
CA LEU A 36 8.02 3.13 -1.54
C LEU A 36 8.01 4.16 -0.42
N GLU A 37 8.16 5.43 -0.79
CA GLU A 37 7.82 6.53 0.09
C GLU A 37 6.33 6.85 -0.03
N ALA A 38 5.69 7.31 1.04
CA ALA A 38 4.26 7.66 1.03
C ALA A 38 3.87 8.67 -0.06
N LYS A 39 4.77 9.54 -0.50
CA LYS A 39 4.54 10.49 -1.61
C LYS A 39 4.51 9.82 -3.00
N ASN A 40 5.01 8.59 -3.11
CA ASN A 40 5.16 7.86 -4.37
C ASN A 40 4.05 6.81 -4.58
N ILE A 41 3.10 6.67 -3.66
CA ILE A 41 1.91 5.82 -3.83
C ILE A 41 0.71 6.64 -4.30
N THR A 42 -0.23 5.98 -4.97
CA THR A 42 -1.44 6.62 -5.52
C THR A 42 -2.39 7.07 -4.42
N ASP A 43 -3.20 8.10 -4.69
CA ASP A 43 -4.20 8.59 -3.73
C ASP A 43 -5.21 7.49 -3.35
N SER A 44 -5.56 6.61 -4.28
CA SER A 44 -6.43 5.47 -3.98
C SER A 44 -5.80 4.48 -2.99
N ALA A 45 -4.48 4.25 -3.08
CA ALA A 45 -3.78 3.40 -2.12
C ALA A 45 -3.70 4.07 -0.74
N LYS A 46 -3.48 5.39 -0.70
CA LYS A 46 -3.52 6.19 0.53
C LYS A 46 -4.88 6.11 1.23
N GLU A 47 -5.97 6.26 0.47
CA GLU A 47 -7.32 6.13 1.00
C GLU A 47 -7.61 4.71 1.52
N ARG A 48 -7.16 3.67 0.80
CA ARG A 48 -7.27 2.27 1.28
C ARG A 48 -6.55 2.06 2.60
N LEU A 49 -5.32 2.56 2.72
CA LEU A 49 -4.53 2.51 3.96
C LEU A 49 -5.25 3.22 5.10
N LEU A 50 -5.67 4.48 4.89
CA LEU A 50 -6.38 5.26 5.90
C LEU A 50 -7.69 4.62 6.37
N ASN A 51 -8.44 4.02 5.44
CA ASN A 51 -9.71 3.37 5.76
C ASN A 51 -9.53 2.02 6.47
N ALA A 52 -8.40 1.34 6.25
CA ALA A 52 -8.06 0.09 6.92
C ALA A 52 -7.48 0.29 8.33
N SER A 53 -6.95 1.49 8.62
CA SER A 53 -6.40 1.84 9.93
C SER A 53 -7.48 1.97 11.01
N SER A 54 -7.08 1.70 12.25
CA SER A 54 -7.91 1.93 13.43
C SER A 54 -8.24 3.43 13.58
N GLU A 55 -9.38 3.78 14.18
CA GLU A 55 -9.75 5.20 14.38
C GLU A 55 -8.69 5.98 15.18
N GLU A 56 -8.00 5.31 16.10
CA GLU A 56 -6.95 5.89 16.95
C GLU A 56 -5.71 6.27 16.14
N ASP A 57 -5.39 5.50 15.09
CA ASP A 57 -4.20 5.69 14.26
C ASP A 57 -4.46 6.58 13.04
N LYS A 58 -5.72 6.89 12.71
CA LYS A 58 -6.07 7.62 11.47
C LYS A 58 -5.43 9.00 11.37
N GLU A 59 -5.22 9.70 12.48
CA GLU A 59 -4.58 11.01 12.45
C GLU A 59 -3.09 10.90 12.11
N LEU A 60 -2.37 9.97 12.76
CA LEU A 60 -0.97 9.65 12.43
C LEU A 60 -0.83 9.18 10.97
N VAL A 61 -1.73 8.32 10.52
CA VAL A 61 -1.72 7.80 9.14
C VAL A 61 -1.92 8.91 8.12
N LYS A 62 -2.78 9.90 8.38
CA LYS A 62 -2.92 11.08 7.50
C LYS A 62 -1.61 11.87 7.41
N GLU A 63 -0.96 12.12 8.54
CA GLU A 63 0.31 12.84 8.58
C GLU A 63 1.39 12.10 7.77
N LEU A 64 1.53 10.78 7.99
CA LEU A 64 2.50 9.95 7.28
C LEU A 64 2.22 9.89 5.76
N LEU A 65 0.95 9.87 5.35
CA LEU A 65 0.54 9.82 3.95
C LEU A 65 0.52 11.19 3.26
N GLY A 66 0.65 12.28 4.02
CA GLY A 66 0.56 13.66 3.55
C GLY A 66 -0.83 14.01 3.01
N LEU A 67 -1.89 13.56 3.69
CA LEU A 67 -3.30 13.81 3.37
C LEU A 67 -3.89 14.98 4.18
#